data_AF-A0A7T1HJ81-F1
#
_entry.id   AF-A0A7T1HJ81-F1
#
_cell.length_a   1.000
_cell.length_b   1.000
_cell.length_c   1.000
_cell.angle_alpha   90.00
_cell.angle_beta   90.00
_cell.angle_gamma   90.00
#
_symmetry.space_group_name_H-M   'P 1'
#
loop_
_entity.id
_entity.type
_entity.pdbx_description
1 polymer ?
#
loop_
_entity_poly.entity_id
_entity_poly.type
_entity_poly.pdbx_seq_one_letter_code
_entity_poly.pdbx_strand_id
1 'polypeptide(L)'
;MEVQAATGMIVLDLLKPGRSGRIGIASSGERRYVDIGRSIGKSNMRSNSALPKTEVDPQPFVVFDDRELLNYEPAVVLPVTQLYYLLLKVCCELCHGTSVTS
;
A
#
# COMPACT_ATOMS: atom_id res chain seq x y z
N MET A 1 21.65 20.68 -0.38
CA MET A 1 20.94 19.38 -0.35
C MET A 1 21.13 18.81 1.03
N GLU A 2 20.09 18.83 1.86
CA GLU A 2 20.12 18.27 3.20
C GLU A 2 19.77 16.78 3.06
N VAL A 3 20.74 15.90 3.32
CA VAL A 3 20.48 14.45 3.30
C VAL A 3 19.65 14.15 4.54
N GLN A 4 18.36 13.88 4.37
CA GLN A 4 17.52 13.42 5.48
C GLN A 4 18.09 12.10 6.00
N ALA A 5 18.41 12.07 7.30
CA ALA A 5 18.86 10.85 7.96
C ALA A 5 17.70 9.84 8.01
N ALA A 6 17.99 8.57 7.70
CA ALA A 6 17.02 7.49 7.81
C ALA A 6 16.63 7.27 9.29
N THR A 7 15.33 7.37 9.60
CA THR A 7 14.80 7.13 10.95
C THR A 7 14.35 5.69 11.09
N GLY A 8 14.80 4.99 12.13
CA GLY A 8 14.35 3.64 12.46
C GLY A 8 13.20 3.64 13.46
N MET A 9 12.13 2.89 13.19
CA MET A 9 11.02 2.68 14.14
C MET A 9 11.21 1.35 14.88
N ILE A 10 11.02 1.37 16.20
CA ILE A 10 11.12 0.20 17.08
C ILE A 10 9.85 0.10 17.91
N VAL A 11 9.24 -1.09 17.96
CA VAL A 11 8.07 -1.35 18.82
C VAL A 11 8.49 -1.32 20.28
N LEU A 12 7.79 -0.52 21.08
CA LEU A 12 8.15 -0.24 22.47
C LEU A 12 8.21 -1.50 23.37
N ASP A 13 7.30 -2.46 23.18
CA ASP A 13 7.21 -3.68 24.01
C ASP A 13 8.42 -4.63 23.87
N LEU A 14 9.22 -4.51 22.82
CA LEU A 14 10.41 -5.34 22.61
C LEU A 14 11.64 -4.83 23.36
N LEU A 15 11.57 -3.62 23.92
CA LEU A 15 12.67 -3.01 24.67
C LEU A 15 12.18 -2.49 26.02
N LYS A 16 12.55 -3.21 27.09
CA LYS A 16 12.75 -2.54 28.38
C LYS A 16 13.77 -1.39 28.17
N PRO A 17 13.57 -0.21 28.78
CA PRO A 17 14.52 0.90 28.64
C PRO A 17 15.94 0.40 28.95
N GLY A 18 16.86 0.54 27.99
CA GLY A 18 18.27 0.13 28.11
C GLY A 18 18.74 -1.07 27.27
N ARG A 19 17.89 -1.73 26.47
CA ARG A 19 18.32 -2.86 25.61
C ARG A 19 18.67 -2.49 24.15
N SER A 20 18.59 -1.22 23.76
CA SER A 20 18.77 -0.75 22.38
C SER A 20 20.19 -0.91 21.82
N GLY A 21 21.18 -1.16 22.66
CA GLY A 21 22.57 -1.39 22.24
C GLY A 21 22.88 -2.82 21.79
N ARG A 22 22.00 -3.80 22.04
CA ARG A 22 22.31 -5.25 21.84
C ARG A 22 21.79 -5.86 20.54
N ILE A 23 20.95 -5.15 19.80
CA ILE A 23 20.44 -5.61 18.50
C ILE A 23 21.22 -4.83 17.44
N GLY A 24 22.02 -5.53 16.64
CA GLY A 24 22.92 -4.98 15.62
C GLY A 24 22.18 -4.39 14.41
N ILE A 25 21.28 -3.43 14.64
CA ILE A 25 20.60 -2.69 13.58
C ILE A 25 21.53 -1.56 13.15
N ALA A 26 22.04 -1.66 11.92
CA ALA A 26 23.13 -0.84 11.38
C ALA A 26 22.77 0.62 11.02
N SER A 27 21.53 1.06 11.25
CA SER A 27 21.12 2.44 10.93
C SER A 27 21.70 3.43 11.94
N SER A 28 22.46 4.41 11.45
CA SER A 28 23.08 5.50 12.22
C SER A 28 22.13 6.62 12.63
N GLY A 29 20.85 6.54 12.28
CA GLY A 29 19.86 7.60 12.53
C GLY A 29 19.16 7.52 13.89
N GLU A 30 18.39 8.58 14.20
CA GLU A 30 17.53 8.68 15.38
C GLU A 30 16.55 7.48 15.45
N ARG A 31 16.42 6.91 16.64
CA ARG A 31 15.49 5.80 16.90
C ARG A 31 14.23 6.33 17.54
N ARG A 32 13.09 6.07 16.91
CA ARG A 32 11.78 6.40 17.46
C ARG A 32 11.09 5.15 17.93
N TYR A 33 10.56 5.25 19.14
CA TYR A 33 9.74 4.21 19.72
C TYR A 33 8.29 4.43 19.30
N VAL A 34 7.65 3.37 18.84
CA VAL A 34 6.24 3.37 18.45
C VAL A 34 5.51 2.43 19.39
N ASP A 35 4.44 2.93 20.01
CA ASP A 35 3.50 2.12 20.75
C ASP A 35 2.55 1.38 19.77
N ILE A 36 1.98 0.25 20.20
CA ILE A 36 1.18 -0.69 19.38
C ILE A 36 -0.15 -0.08 18.91
N GLY A 37 -0.45 1.18 19.25
CA GLY A 37 -1.58 1.91 18.69
C GLY A 37 -2.95 1.42 19.18
N ARG A 38 -3.03 0.78 20.35
CA ARG A 38 -4.29 0.23 20.89
C ARG A 38 -5.35 1.31 21.21
N SER A 39 -4.94 2.58 21.28
CA SER A 39 -5.80 3.73 21.60
C SER A 39 -6.31 4.50 20.38
N ILE A 40 -5.88 4.16 19.17
CA ILE A 40 -6.31 4.82 17.93
C ILE A 40 -7.28 3.94 17.14
N GLY A 41 -8.25 4.57 16.48
CA GLY A 41 -9.25 3.90 15.65
C GLY A 41 -9.55 4.67 14.37
N LYS A 42 -10.57 4.21 13.63
CA LYS A 42 -10.98 4.79 12.33
C LYS A 42 -11.29 6.30 12.44
N SER A 43 -11.84 6.75 13.57
CA SER A 43 -12.14 8.17 13.83
C SER A 43 -10.90 9.06 13.86
N ASN A 44 -9.71 8.52 14.14
CA ASN A 44 -8.45 9.28 14.13
C ASN A 44 -7.87 9.45 12.72
N MET A 45 -8.45 8.83 11.69
CA MET A 45 -7.99 8.96 10.30
C MET A 45 -8.44 10.29 9.69
N ARG A 46 -7.49 11.19 9.43
CA ARG A 46 -7.76 12.48 8.79
C ARG A 46 -8.36 12.29 7.41
N SER A 47 -9.52 12.91 7.17
CA SER A 47 -10.28 12.84 5.90
C SER A 47 -10.71 11.43 5.47
N ASN A 48 -10.61 10.43 6.34
CA ASN A 48 -11.02 9.04 6.05
C ASN A 48 -11.58 8.35 7.31
N SER A 49 -12.37 9.06 8.09
CA SER A 49 -12.95 8.60 9.36
C SER A 49 -14.34 7.97 9.24
N ALA A 50 -14.87 7.83 8.02
CA ALA A 50 -16.19 7.29 7.77
C ALA A 50 -16.34 5.85 8.27
N LEU A 51 -17.53 5.54 8.82
CA LEU A 51 -17.94 4.24 9.35
C LEU A 51 -19.30 3.86 8.73
N PRO A 52 -19.37 3.60 7.41
CA PRO A 52 -20.61 3.20 6.75
C PRO A 52 -21.03 1.80 7.23
N LYS A 53 -22.32 1.49 7.08
CA LYS A 53 -22.80 0.12 7.25
C LYS A 53 -22.51 -0.67 5.97
N THR A 54 -21.32 -1.27 5.91
CA THR A 54 -20.93 -2.14 4.80
C THR A 54 -21.52 -3.54 4.96
N GLU A 55 -22.29 -3.98 3.97
CA GLU A 55 -22.87 -5.33 3.90
C GLU A 55 -22.38 -6.02 2.62
N VAL A 56 -22.06 -7.32 2.72
CA VAL A 56 -21.61 -8.13 1.59
C VAL A 56 -22.53 -9.33 1.46
N ASP A 57 -23.12 -9.50 0.27
CA ASP A 57 -23.83 -10.72 -0.08
C ASP A 57 -22.82 -11.86 -0.30
N PRO A 58 -22.88 -12.99 0.44
CA PRO A 58 -21.93 -14.09 0.30
C PRO A 58 -21.95 -14.77 -1.08
N GLN A 59 -23.01 -14.63 -1.88
CA GLN A 59 -23.08 -15.09 -3.25
C GLN A 59 -24.12 -14.22 -3.98
N PRO A 60 -23.70 -13.11 -4.60
CA PRO A 60 -22.64 -13.05 -5.62
C PRO A 60 -21.50 -12.05 -5.32
N PHE A 61 -21.18 -11.83 -4.04
CA PHE A 61 -20.17 -10.84 -3.58
C PHE A 61 -20.51 -9.38 -3.92
N VAL A 62 -21.79 -9.08 -3.96
CA VAL A 62 -22.27 -7.71 -4.11
C VAL A 62 -22.07 -6.96 -2.79
N VAL A 63 -21.53 -5.75 -2.87
CA VAL A 63 -21.22 -4.91 -1.71
C VAL A 63 -22.16 -3.72 -1.66
N PHE A 64 -22.70 -3.45 -0.48
CA PHE A 64 -23.53 -2.29 -0.20
C PHE A 64 -22.90 -1.43 0.90
N ASP A 65 -22.94 -0.12 0.75
CA ASP A 65 -22.63 0.86 1.80
C ASP A 65 -23.90 1.66 2.10
N ASP A 66 -24.37 1.65 3.35
CA ASP A 66 -25.59 2.35 3.77
C ASP A 66 -26.81 2.04 2.87
N ARG A 67 -26.88 0.79 2.40
CA ARG A 67 -27.89 0.23 1.46
C ARG A 67 -27.75 0.68 0.00
N GLU A 68 -26.70 1.42 -0.35
CA GLU A 68 -26.37 1.75 -1.73
C GLU A 68 -25.41 0.73 -2.33
N LEU A 69 -25.71 0.27 -3.55
CA LEU A 69 -24.88 -0.68 -4.28
C LEU A 69 -23.56 -0.03 -4.70
N LEU A 70 -22.44 -0.57 -4.23
CA LEU A 70 -21.12 -0.17 -4.71
C LEU A 70 -20.79 -0.91 -5.99
N ASN A 71 -20.90 -0.20 -7.12
CA ASN A 71 -20.49 -0.71 -8.43
C ASN A 71 -19.74 0.37 -9.21
N TYR A 72 -18.62 0.00 -9.82
CA TYR A 72 -17.78 0.90 -10.59
C TYR A 72 -17.27 0.20 -11.84
N GLU A 73 -17.27 0.91 -12.96
CA GLU A 73 -16.68 0.41 -14.19
C GLU A 73 -15.14 0.43 -14.10
N PRO A 74 -14.45 -0.62 -14.56
CA PRO A 74 -13.01 -0.66 -14.55
C PRO A 74 -12.43 0.44 -15.44
N ALA A 75 -11.46 1.20 -14.92
CA ALA A 75 -10.78 2.24 -15.69
C ALA A 75 -9.87 1.63 -16.77
N VAL A 76 -10.01 2.08 -18.01
CA VAL A 76 -9.20 1.60 -19.15
C VAL A 76 -7.80 2.23 -19.17
N VAL A 77 -7.68 3.47 -18.68
CA VAL A 77 -6.43 4.24 -18.62
C VAL A 77 -6.35 4.98 -17.28
N LEU A 78 -5.15 5.06 -16.70
CA LEU A 78 -4.89 5.79 -15.45
C LEU A 78 -3.82 6.88 -15.69
N PRO A 79 -3.91 8.04 -14.98
CA PRO A 79 -3.10 9.22 -15.28
C PRO A 79 -1.60 9.07 -14.97
N VAL A 80 -1.23 8.31 -13.95
CA VAL A 80 0.18 8.07 -13.57
C VAL A 80 0.55 6.64 -13.94
N THR A 81 0.75 6.42 -15.24
CA THR A 81 1.07 5.10 -15.80
C THR A 81 2.18 5.17 -16.86
N GLN A 82 2.02 4.53 -18.03
CA GLN A 82 3.05 4.20 -19.02
C GLN A 82 3.98 5.37 -19.41
N LEU A 83 3.52 6.62 -19.31
CA LEU A 83 4.32 7.81 -19.62
C LEU A 83 5.38 8.17 -18.55
N TYR A 84 5.32 7.57 -17.36
CA TYR A 84 6.26 7.80 -16.25
C TYR A 84 7.18 6.62 -15.96
N TYR A 85 7.00 5.49 -16.66
CA TYR A 85 7.84 4.30 -16.49
C TYR A 85 8.67 4.08 -17.76
N LEU A 86 10.00 4.13 -17.65
CA LEU A 86 10.97 3.85 -18.73
C LEU A 86 11.09 2.36 -19.05
N LEU A 87 9.96 1.69 -19.21
CA LEU A 87 9.92 0.37 -19.83
C LEU A 87 9.67 0.61 -21.32
N LEU A 88 10.67 0.32 -22.16
CA LEU A 88 10.43 0.31 -23.60
C LEU A 88 9.23 -0.61 -23.86
N LYS A 89 8.30 -0.11 -24.66
CA LYS A 89 7.21 -0.87 -25.26
C LYS A 89 7.80 -1.87 -26.27
N VAL A 90 8.61 -2.84 -25.83
CA VAL A 90 9.04 -3.98 -26.64
C VAL A 90 8.05 -5.10 -26.41
N CYS A 91 6.96 -5.08 -27.18
CA CYS A 91 6.30 -6.26 -27.72
C CYS A 91 4.94 -5.87 -28.32
N CYS A 92 4.90 -5.63 -29.63
CA CYS A 92 3.73 -5.94 -30.46
C CYS A 92 4.04 -6.12 -31.97
N GLU A 93 5.29 -6.45 -32.37
CA GLU A 93 5.58 -6.81 -33.77
C GLU A 93 6.31 -8.15 -33.94
N LEU A 94 6.77 -8.80 -32.86
CA LEU A 94 7.48 -10.09 -32.94
C LEU A 94 6.58 -11.34 -32.87
N CYS A 95 5.27 -11.21 -32.63
CA CYS A 95 4.37 -12.35 -32.43
C CYS A 95 3.41 -12.66 -33.59
N HIS A 96 3.49 -11.96 -34.74
CA HIS A 96 2.59 -12.19 -35.89
C HIS A 96 3.34 -12.39 -37.21
N GLY A 97 4.33 -13.29 -37.27
CA GLY A 97 5.23 -13.35 -38.42
C GLY A 97 5.90 -14.67 -38.77
N THR A 98 5.34 -15.83 -38.44
CA THR A 98 5.72 -17.08 -39.13
C THR A 98 4.50 -17.97 -39.40
N SER A 99 3.97 -17.85 -40.61
CA SER A 99 3.17 -18.90 -41.24
C SER A 99 4.05 -20.15 -41.42
N VAL A 100 3.73 -21.24 -40.75
CA VAL A 100 4.22 -22.58 -41.12
C VAL A 100 3.23 -23.13 -42.14
N THR A 101 3.63 -23.14 -43.41
CA THR A 101 2.97 -23.87 -44.49
C THR A 101 3.53 -25.30 -44.57
N SER A 102 2.61 -26.25 -44.81
CA SER A 102 2.75 -27.68 -45.17
C SER A 102 3.51 -28.61 -44.22
#